data_AF-S7J953-F1
#
_entry.id   AF-S7J953-F1
#
_cell.length_a   1.000
_cell.length_b   1.000
_cell.length_c   1.000
_cell.angle_alpha   90.00
_cell.angle_beta   90.00
_cell.angle_gamma   90.00
#
_symmetry.space_group_name_H-M   'P 1'
#
loop_
_entity.id
_entity.type
_entity.pdbx_description
1 polymer ?
#
loop_
_entity_poly.entity_id
_entity_poly.type
_entity_poly.pdbx_seq_one_letter_code
_entity_poly.pdbx_strand_id
1 'polypeptide(L)'
;MWDSYTKKLDITFLPTLASTDIVTRRESLPWSTIVSLFSKHDVRDHKDGTAFMPVKFKPESDWISEKKGDKPEHYRIDQNVQSITMAVFDLDEEGAMEQAEKAFAGFEYIMYSTHSYSKETPYKARILVKLDEPIDARNWNEFLWEIAQAIKIDEMCKNLSRNYLLPSISVDAGIAPMFKHSTGKSLTINDAKNIAKNFPREMSDDEREFVDKTFGKVSTTYVENEHFSGAKVNHYDRIGSSKDYDYESLVERHAKHIKELDISDKRHAFARGVTASEILAGGKQVDWYNVVQFIYRTTRSHGSKWLQHGNTPDELNDLILNGYRKFKKNIIDSDPSFVLQINKIVNAAKEQAEKSMSSNQWVFNAPPKKKDTRNIGEVFDKNAYTYEKLVDRHKNNLYKLHAEGDLFDFVISVYEQELDRNGERTDLNTVGQFALFSCLNYIKKTNKTIDEFSSDFGVMLTKGLDIDFGDQVPVNKVPLMKKFVKTSVFLGYQCMVGNKKWDLKREKSPDNTPSR
;
A
#
# COMPACT_ATOMS: atom_id res chain seq x y z
N MET A 1 -7.82 7.47 -23.84
CA MET A 1 -9.24 7.82 -23.82
C MET A 1 -10.03 6.55 -24.03
N TRP A 2 -10.93 6.22 -23.11
CA TRP A 2 -11.84 5.09 -23.22
C TRP A 2 -12.97 5.53 -24.16
N ASP A 3 -13.12 4.86 -25.30
CA ASP A 3 -14.13 5.24 -26.29
C ASP A 3 -15.50 4.74 -25.85
N SER A 4 -16.26 5.65 -25.23
CA SER A 4 -17.58 5.40 -24.65
C SER A 4 -18.62 4.93 -25.68
N TYR A 5 -18.34 5.06 -26.99
CA TYR A 5 -19.26 4.70 -28.05
C TYR A 5 -19.11 3.27 -28.57
N THR A 6 -17.97 2.60 -28.33
CA THR A 6 -17.75 1.22 -28.82
C THR A 6 -17.37 0.20 -27.74
N LYS A 7 -17.11 0.63 -26.48
CA LYS A 7 -16.71 -0.22 -25.32
C LYS A 7 -15.92 -1.47 -25.72
N LYS A 8 -14.81 -1.27 -26.44
CA LYS A 8 -13.87 -2.34 -26.79
C LYS A 8 -13.03 -2.71 -25.58
N LEU A 9 -12.66 -3.99 -25.50
CA LEU A 9 -11.90 -4.57 -24.41
C LEU A 9 -10.55 -5.03 -24.95
N ASP A 10 -9.48 -4.59 -24.29
CA ASP A 10 -8.13 -4.98 -24.66
C ASP A 10 -7.87 -6.44 -24.23
N ILE A 11 -7.42 -7.25 -25.16
CA ILE A 11 -7.05 -8.66 -24.97
C ILE A 11 -5.70 -8.91 -25.64
N THR A 12 -4.82 -9.63 -24.95
CA THR A 12 -3.54 -10.05 -25.51
C THR A 12 -3.58 -11.53 -25.79
N PHE A 13 -3.29 -11.94 -27.02
CA PHE A 13 -3.19 -13.35 -27.40
C PHE A 13 -1.73 -13.80 -27.42
N LEU A 14 -1.52 -15.00 -26.90
CA LEU A 14 -0.24 -15.66 -26.78
C LEU A 14 -0.31 -17.00 -27.51
N PRO A 15 0.76 -17.45 -28.18
CA PRO A 15 0.77 -18.73 -28.87
C PRO A 15 0.42 -19.91 -27.95
N THR A 16 0.93 -19.90 -26.72
CA THR A 16 0.73 -20.96 -25.71
C THR A 16 0.75 -20.41 -24.29
N LEU A 17 0.35 -21.22 -23.31
CA LEU A 17 0.49 -20.90 -21.87
C LEU A 17 1.95 -20.67 -21.45
N ALA A 18 2.91 -21.31 -22.13
CA ALA A 18 4.34 -21.20 -21.83
C ALA A 18 4.97 -19.89 -22.34
N SER A 19 4.24 -19.10 -23.13
CA SER A 19 4.74 -17.86 -23.72
C SER A 19 5.07 -16.84 -22.64
N THR A 20 6.26 -16.25 -22.71
CA THR A 20 6.75 -15.21 -21.78
C THR A 20 6.76 -13.82 -22.40
N ASP A 21 6.62 -13.72 -23.72
CA ASP A 21 6.58 -12.46 -24.45
C ASP A 21 5.14 -12.06 -24.80
N ILE A 22 4.83 -10.77 -24.67
CA ILE A 22 3.49 -10.16 -24.83
C ILE A 22 3.38 -9.35 -26.13
N VAL A 23 4.46 -9.29 -26.92
CA VAL A 23 4.56 -8.47 -28.14
C VAL A 23 3.74 -9.06 -29.30
N THR A 24 3.36 -10.34 -29.24
CA THR A 24 2.87 -11.08 -30.41
C THR A 24 1.52 -10.62 -30.98
N ARG A 25 0.52 -10.30 -30.15
CA ARG A 25 -0.82 -9.93 -30.64
C ARG A 25 -1.69 -9.28 -29.56
N ARG A 26 -1.87 -7.96 -29.64
CA ARG A 26 -2.77 -7.18 -28.76
C ARG A 26 -3.92 -6.63 -29.58
N GLU A 27 -5.14 -6.88 -29.16
CA GLU A 27 -6.36 -6.46 -29.87
C GLU A 27 -7.31 -5.75 -28.92
N SER A 28 -8.11 -4.85 -29.47
CA SER A 28 -9.22 -4.21 -28.76
C SER A 28 -10.51 -4.65 -29.43
N LEU A 29 -11.27 -5.53 -28.78
CA LEU A 29 -12.41 -6.23 -29.36
C LEU A 29 -13.73 -5.82 -28.68
N PRO A 30 -14.84 -5.67 -29.42
CA PRO A 30 -16.14 -5.53 -28.78
C PRO A 30 -16.54 -6.85 -28.09
N TRP A 31 -17.35 -6.75 -27.05
CA TRP A 31 -17.80 -7.93 -26.28
C TRP A 31 -18.46 -9.00 -27.16
N SER A 32 -19.26 -8.61 -28.16
CA SER A 32 -19.88 -9.56 -29.09
C SER A 32 -18.87 -10.40 -29.88
N THR A 33 -17.72 -9.83 -30.25
CA THR A 33 -16.62 -10.58 -30.88
C THR A 33 -15.96 -11.52 -29.89
N ILE A 34 -15.81 -11.11 -28.62
CA ILE A 34 -15.32 -11.98 -27.55
C ILE A 34 -16.27 -13.16 -27.35
N VAL A 35 -17.59 -12.94 -27.24
CA VAL A 35 -18.59 -14.01 -27.15
C VAL A 35 -18.45 -14.98 -28.32
N SER A 36 -18.35 -14.47 -29.55
CA SER A 36 -18.21 -15.32 -30.75
C SER A 36 -16.89 -16.08 -30.81
N LEU A 37 -15.80 -15.49 -30.32
CA LEU A 37 -14.50 -16.14 -30.26
C LEU A 37 -14.51 -17.28 -29.23
N PHE A 38 -15.10 -17.03 -28.06
CA PHE A 38 -15.11 -17.97 -26.95
C PHE A 38 -16.20 -19.04 -27.07
N SER A 39 -17.14 -18.93 -28.02
CA SER A 39 -18.14 -19.97 -28.29
C SER A 39 -17.58 -21.18 -29.04
N LYS A 40 -16.32 -21.11 -29.49
CA LYS A 40 -15.67 -22.16 -30.28
C LYS A 40 -14.63 -22.86 -29.43
N HIS A 41 -14.76 -24.17 -29.27
CA HIS A 41 -13.77 -25.01 -28.59
C HIS A 41 -12.88 -25.71 -29.60
N ASP A 42 -11.58 -25.57 -29.42
CA ASP A 42 -10.60 -26.38 -30.15
C ASP A 42 -10.50 -27.77 -29.50
N VAL A 43 -10.57 -28.83 -30.30
CA VAL A 43 -10.27 -30.20 -29.83
C VAL A 43 -8.76 -30.41 -29.94
N ARG A 44 -8.11 -30.80 -28.84
CA ARG A 44 -6.63 -30.91 -28.76
C ARG A 44 -6.19 -32.09 -27.91
N ASP A 45 -5.02 -32.64 -28.20
CA ASP A 45 -4.39 -33.69 -27.39
C ASP A 45 -3.70 -33.11 -26.15
N HIS A 46 -3.22 -31.86 -26.24
CA HIS A 46 -2.40 -31.22 -25.21
C HIS A 46 -2.86 -29.78 -24.91
N LYS A 47 -2.38 -29.23 -23.79
CA LYS A 47 -2.59 -27.84 -23.36
C LYS A 47 -1.65 -26.85 -24.08
N ASP A 48 -1.54 -26.97 -25.40
CA ASP A 48 -0.65 -26.19 -26.26
C ASP A 48 -1.40 -25.16 -27.12
N GLY A 49 -2.65 -24.87 -26.75
CA GLY A 49 -3.51 -23.91 -27.45
C GLY A 49 -3.15 -22.46 -27.20
N THR A 50 -3.70 -21.62 -28.08
CA THR A 50 -3.64 -20.16 -27.95
C THR A 50 -4.13 -19.77 -26.57
N ALA A 51 -3.30 -19.00 -25.86
CA ALA A 51 -3.67 -18.41 -24.59
C ALA A 51 -4.06 -16.94 -24.80
N PHE A 52 -4.75 -16.38 -23.82
CA PHE A 52 -5.12 -14.99 -23.79
C PHE A 52 -4.89 -14.38 -22.41
N MET A 53 -4.81 -13.05 -22.37
CA MET A 53 -4.78 -12.25 -21.16
C MET A 53 -5.80 -11.12 -21.30
N PRO A 54 -6.74 -10.98 -20.36
CA PRO A 54 -7.77 -9.95 -20.37
C PRO A 54 -7.23 -8.62 -19.80
N VAL A 55 -6.09 -8.16 -20.33
CA VAL A 55 -5.37 -7.03 -19.75
C VAL A 55 -5.03 -5.97 -20.78
N LYS A 56 -4.96 -4.75 -20.27
CA LYS A 56 -4.28 -3.65 -20.93
C LYS A 56 -2.90 -3.50 -20.32
N PHE A 57 -1.87 -3.55 -21.17
CA PHE A 57 -0.50 -3.24 -20.77
C PHE A 57 -0.26 -1.73 -20.75
N LYS A 58 0.73 -1.30 -19.96
CA LYS A 58 1.28 0.06 -20.00
C LYS A 58 1.86 0.36 -21.39
N PRO A 59 2.14 1.64 -21.72
CA PRO A 59 2.96 1.97 -22.88
C PRO A 59 4.29 1.22 -22.85
N GLU A 60 4.78 0.78 -24.02
CA GLU A 60 6.04 0.01 -24.12
C GLU A 60 7.25 0.77 -23.54
N SER A 61 7.24 2.10 -23.61
CA SER A 61 8.26 2.95 -22.98
C SER A 61 8.39 2.75 -21.48
N ASP A 62 7.33 2.26 -20.82
CA ASP A 62 7.25 2.11 -19.38
C ASP A 62 7.45 0.64 -18.96
N TRP A 63 7.64 -0.26 -19.92
CA TRP A 63 7.82 -1.67 -19.65
C TRP A 63 9.15 -1.90 -18.96
N ILE A 64 9.11 -2.80 -18.00
CA ILE A 64 10.30 -3.39 -17.41
C ILE A 64 10.37 -4.85 -17.82
N SER A 65 11.58 -5.33 -17.99
CA SER A 65 11.84 -6.73 -18.29
C SER A 65 12.21 -7.49 -17.01
N GLU A 66 11.93 -8.79 -17.01
CA GLU A 66 12.41 -9.71 -15.97
C GLU A 66 13.26 -10.80 -16.61
N LYS A 67 14.36 -11.16 -15.93
CA LYS A 67 15.19 -12.32 -16.26
C LYS A 67 15.16 -13.29 -15.08
N LYS A 68 14.71 -14.52 -15.32
CA LYS A 68 14.62 -15.57 -14.29
C LYS A 68 15.62 -16.69 -14.58
N GLY A 69 16.79 -16.62 -13.96
CA GLY A 69 17.89 -17.56 -14.18
C GLY A 69 18.42 -17.46 -15.61
N ASP A 70 18.60 -18.61 -16.27
CA ASP A 70 19.09 -18.70 -17.64
C ASP A 70 18.01 -18.47 -18.71
N LYS A 71 16.76 -18.17 -18.30
CA LYS A 71 15.70 -17.88 -19.26
C LYS A 71 15.95 -16.56 -19.98
N PRO A 72 15.51 -16.44 -21.25
CA PRO A 72 15.49 -15.16 -21.94
C PRO A 72 14.74 -14.12 -21.14
N GLU A 73 15.19 -12.88 -21.28
CA GLU A 73 14.50 -11.71 -20.76
C GLU A 73 13.08 -11.63 -21.33
N HIS A 74 12.11 -11.29 -20.50
CA HIS A 74 10.71 -11.26 -20.91
C HIS A 74 9.90 -10.12 -20.28
N TYR A 75 8.80 -9.76 -20.93
CA TYR A 75 7.98 -8.60 -20.55
C TYR A 75 6.60 -8.98 -19.97
N ARG A 76 6.24 -10.27 -19.97
CA ARG A 76 5.05 -10.75 -19.26
C ARG A 76 5.28 -10.78 -17.75
N ILE A 77 5.11 -9.63 -17.11
CA ILE A 77 5.16 -9.48 -15.65
C ILE A 77 4.08 -8.50 -15.18
N ASP A 78 3.60 -8.70 -13.95
CA ASP A 78 2.49 -7.94 -13.37
C ASP A 78 2.73 -6.43 -13.39
N GLN A 79 3.99 -5.99 -13.25
CA GLN A 79 4.36 -4.57 -13.25
C GLN A 79 4.12 -3.87 -14.59
N ASN A 80 4.03 -4.62 -15.69
CA ASN A 80 3.74 -4.07 -17.01
C ASN A 80 2.23 -3.96 -17.27
N VAL A 81 1.39 -4.57 -16.44
CA VAL A 81 -0.07 -4.48 -16.55
C VAL A 81 -0.55 -3.13 -16.04
N GLN A 82 -1.38 -2.46 -16.84
CA GLN A 82 -2.05 -1.20 -16.47
C GLN A 82 -3.40 -1.51 -15.80
N SER A 83 -4.21 -2.36 -16.42
CA SER A 83 -5.55 -2.70 -15.94
C SER A 83 -6.03 -4.05 -16.47
N ILE A 84 -7.00 -4.63 -15.76
CA ILE A 84 -7.75 -5.82 -16.16
C ILE A 84 -9.03 -5.37 -16.86
N THR A 85 -9.25 -5.82 -18.09
CA THR A 85 -10.39 -5.40 -18.94
C THR A 85 -11.59 -6.33 -18.82
N MET A 86 -11.38 -7.56 -18.37
CA MET A 86 -12.43 -8.55 -18.12
C MET A 86 -12.00 -9.43 -16.95
N ALA A 87 -12.92 -9.70 -16.02
CA ALA A 87 -12.61 -10.57 -14.88
C ALA A 87 -12.69 -12.04 -15.31
N VAL A 88 -11.70 -12.84 -14.91
CA VAL A 88 -11.59 -14.25 -15.31
C VAL A 88 -11.32 -15.11 -14.09
N PHE A 89 -12.16 -16.13 -13.89
CA PHE A 89 -12.08 -17.04 -12.75
C PHE A 89 -12.12 -18.48 -13.21
N ASP A 90 -11.17 -19.29 -12.74
CA ASP A 90 -11.18 -20.74 -12.90
C ASP A 90 -12.15 -21.36 -11.89
N LEU A 91 -13.06 -22.21 -12.38
CA LEU A 91 -14.06 -22.93 -11.60
C LEU A 91 -13.63 -24.40 -11.57
N ASP A 92 -12.83 -24.74 -10.57
CA ASP A 92 -12.05 -25.98 -10.54
C ASP A 92 -12.62 -27.05 -9.61
N GLU A 93 -13.76 -26.81 -8.96
CA GLU A 93 -14.34 -27.69 -7.95
C GLU A 93 -15.82 -28.00 -8.23
N GLU A 94 -16.30 -29.11 -7.68
CA GLU A 94 -17.72 -29.45 -7.72
C GLU A 94 -18.57 -28.34 -7.08
N GLY A 95 -19.69 -27.96 -7.70
CA GLY A 95 -20.56 -26.89 -7.23
C GLY A 95 -20.08 -25.46 -7.55
N ALA A 96 -18.84 -25.28 -8.03
CA ALA A 96 -18.28 -23.95 -8.29
C ALA A 96 -18.99 -23.23 -9.45
N MET A 97 -19.44 -23.98 -10.46
CA MET A 97 -20.21 -23.43 -11.58
C MET A 97 -21.56 -22.88 -11.11
N GLU A 98 -22.33 -23.68 -10.37
CA GLU A 98 -23.64 -23.30 -9.83
C GLU A 98 -23.53 -22.11 -8.88
N GLN A 99 -22.46 -22.06 -8.08
CA GLN A 99 -22.18 -20.94 -7.20
C GLN A 99 -21.88 -19.66 -7.98
N ALA A 100 -21.03 -19.75 -9.00
CA ALA A 100 -20.71 -18.62 -9.87
C ALA A 100 -21.95 -18.11 -10.63
N GLU A 101 -22.80 -19.00 -11.13
CA GLU A 101 -24.05 -18.64 -11.81
C GLU A 101 -25.01 -17.87 -10.88
N LYS A 102 -25.11 -18.27 -9.61
CA LYS A 102 -25.90 -17.55 -8.60
C LYS A 102 -25.29 -16.19 -8.28
N ALA A 103 -23.98 -16.14 -8.02
CA ALA A 103 -23.27 -14.92 -7.64
C ALA A 103 -23.31 -13.85 -8.75
N PHE A 104 -23.20 -14.28 -10.00
CA PHE A 104 -23.22 -13.40 -11.17
C PHE A 104 -24.59 -13.32 -11.87
N ALA A 105 -25.66 -13.70 -11.18
CA ALA A 105 -27.02 -13.57 -11.72
C ALA A 105 -27.34 -12.10 -12.07
N GLY A 106 -27.82 -11.86 -13.30
CA GLY A 106 -28.12 -10.52 -13.81
C GLY A 106 -26.92 -9.78 -14.40
N PHE A 107 -25.71 -10.34 -14.32
CA PHE A 107 -24.52 -9.81 -15.00
C PHE A 107 -24.28 -10.51 -16.34
N GLU A 108 -23.60 -9.79 -17.23
CA GLU A 108 -23.16 -10.34 -18.50
C GLU A 108 -21.84 -11.12 -18.33
N TYR A 109 -21.87 -12.41 -18.67
CA TYR A 109 -20.70 -13.28 -18.57
C TYR A 109 -20.72 -14.40 -19.62
N ILE A 110 -19.54 -14.95 -19.88
CA ILE A 110 -19.34 -16.18 -20.64
C ILE A 110 -18.81 -17.24 -19.68
N MET A 111 -19.34 -18.46 -19.74
CA MET A 111 -18.78 -19.62 -19.06
C MET A 111 -18.44 -20.68 -20.10
N TYR A 112 -17.26 -21.29 -20.01
CA TYR A 112 -16.85 -22.33 -20.95
C TYR A 112 -16.02 -23.43 -20.27
N SER A 113 -16.08 -24.65 -20.82
CA SER A 113 -15.29 -25.79 -20.34
C SER A 113 -13.79 -25.59 -20.62
N THR A 114 -12.95 -25.89 -19.64
CA THR A 114 -11.49 -25.87 -19.83
C THR A 114 -11.02 -27.15 -20.51
N HIS A 115 -9.75 -27.19 -20.94
CA HIS A 115 -9.13 -28.41 -21.49
C HIS A 115 -9.17 -29.61 -20.52
N SER A 116 -9.28 -29.34 -19.21
CA SER A 116 -9.39 -30.38 -18.18
C SER A 116 -10.83 -30.83 -17.92
N TYR A 117 -11.81 -30.33 -18.66
CA TYR A 117 -13.20 -30.79 -18.58
C TYR A 117 -13.33 -32.19 -19.19
N SER A 118 -13.76 -33.15 -18.38
CA SER A 118 -13.95 -34.54 -18.80
C SER A 118 -15.18 -35.16 -18.12
N LYS A 119 -15.52 -36.40 -18.50
CA LYS A 119 -16.57 -37.18 -17.85
C LYS A 119 -16.34 -37.37 -16.35
N GLU A 120 -15.09 -37.49 -15.92
CA GLU A 120 -14.67 -37.65 -14.53
C GLU A 120 -14.65 -36.31 -13.78
N THR A 121 -14.46 -35.20 -14.50
CA THR A 121 -14.39 -33.85 -13.92
C THR A 121 -15.30 -32.86 -14.68
N PRO A 122 -16.64 -33.09 -14.69
CA PRO A 122 -17.60 -32.34 -15.49
C PRO A 122 -17.90 -30.95 -14.92
N TYR A 123 -17.02 -30.42 -14.07
CA TYR A 123 -17.12 -29.13 -13.38
C TYR A 123 -15.97 -28.18 -13.68
N LYS A 124 -14.94 -28.63 -14.43
CA LYS A 124 -13.73 -27.84 -14.76
C LYS A 124 -14.01 -26.78 -15.83
N ALA A 125 -14.49 -25.62 -15.40
CA ALA A 125 -14.89 -24.52 -16.27
C ALA A 125 -14.14 -23.22 -15.97
N ARG A 126 -14.35 -22.22 -16.80
CA ARG A 126 -13.88 -20.85 -16.58
C ARG A 126 -15.01 -19.89 -16.87
N ILE A 127 -15.13 -18.86 -16.04
CA ILE A 127 -16.09 -17.77 -16.22
C ILE A 127 -15.35 -16.45 -16.51
N LEU A 128 -15.86 -15.74 -17.51
CA LEU A 128 -15.41 -14.45 -18.02
C LEU A 128 -16.54 -13.45 -17.77
N VAL A 129 -16.35 -12.53 -16.83
CA VAL A 129 -17.35 -11.54 -16.46
C VAL A 129 -17.02 -10.21 -17.10
N LYS A 130 -18.00 -9.65 -17.83
CA LYS A 130 -17.86 -8.36 -18.51
C LYS A 130 -17.79 -7.24 -17.46
N LEU A 131 -16.71 -6.46 -17.50
CA LEU A 131 -16.55 -5.29 -16.63
C LEU A 131 -17.14 -4.05 -17.30
N ASP A 132 -17.75 -3.18 -16.50
CA ASP A 132 -18.28 -1.90 -17.01
C ASP A 132 -17.16 -0.95 -17.41
N GLU A 133 -16.08 -0.95 -16.63
CA GLU A 133 -14.82 -0.26 -16.88
C GLU A 133 -13.64 -1.17 -16.49
N PRO A 134 -12.47 -1.06 -17.16
CA PRO A 134 -11.27 -1.79 -16.75
C PRO A 134 -10.87 -1.49 -15.31
N ILE A 135 -10.53 -2.53 -14.54
CA ILE A 135 -10.05 -2.38 -13.15
C ILE A 135 -8.56 -2.09 -13.17
N ASP A 136 -8.16 -0.95 -12.61
CA ASP A 136 -6.74 -0.60 -12.42
C ASP A 136 -6.01 -1.72 -11.66
N ALA A 137 -4.79 -2.05 -12.10
CA ALA A 137 -3.94 -3.07 -11.49
C ALA A 137 -3.83 -2.95 -9.96
N ARG A 138 -3.86 -1.72 -9.41
CA ARG A 138 -3.77 -1.45 -7.96
C ARG A 138 -5.03 -1.87 -7.18
N ASN A 139 -6.18 -1.90 -7.85
CA ASN A 139 -7.48 -2.20 -7.26
C ASN A 139 -7.87 -3.67 -7.44
N TRP A 140 -7.10 -4.45 -8.20
CA TRP A 140 -7.43 -5.82 -8.56
C TRP A 140 -7.57 -6.74 -7.35
N ASN A 141 -6.65 -6.65 -6.38
CA ASN A 141 -6.71 -7.50 -5.19
C ASN A 141 -7.92 -7.20 -4.30
N GLU A 142 -8.30 -5.92 -4.13
CA GLU A 142 -9.52 -5.58 -3.38
C GLU A 142 -10.75 -6.15 -4.08
N PHE A 143 -10.83 -5.99 -5.41
CA PHE A 143 -11.91 -6.58 -6.19
C PHE A 143 -11.95 -8.12 -6.07
N LEU A 144 -10.80 -8.79 -6.17
CA LEU A 144 -10.71 -10.24 -5.99
C LEU A 144 -11.13 -10.68 -4.59
N TRP A 145 -10.75 -9.93 -3.55
CA TRP A 145 -11.11 -10.26 -2.19
C TRP A 145 -12.63 -10.26 -1.99
N GLU A 146 -13.33 -9.27 -2.54
CA GLU A 146 -14.80 -9.21 -2.52
C GLU A 146 -15.41 -10.42 -3.24
N ILE A 147 -14.91 -10.74 -4.44
CA ILE A 147 -15.40 -11.90 -5.21
C ILE A 147 -15.10 -13.22 -4.50
N ALA A 148 -13.95 -13.34 -3.83
CA ALA A 148 -13.54 -14.53 -3.07
C ALA A 148 -14.47 -14.84 -1.89
N GLN A 149 -15.20 -13.84 -1.39
CA GLN A 149 -16.24 -14.04 -0.38
C GLN A 149 -17.46 -14.77 -0.94
N ALA A 150 -17.73 -14.66 -2.24
CA ALA A 150 -18.93 -15.21 -2.87
C ALA A 150 -18.68 -16.49 -3.66
N ILE A 151 -17.53 -16.60 -4.30
CA ILE A 151 -17.12 -17.78 -5.07
C ILE A 151 -15.70 -18.19 -4.69
N LYS A 152 -15.40 -19.48 -4.80
CA LYS A 152 -14.02 -19.94 -4.63
C LYS A 152 -13.19 -19.55 -5.86
N ILE A 153 -12.03 -18.95 -5.62
CA ILE A 153 -11.12 -18.48 -6.68
C ILE A 153 -9.73 -19.11 -6.48
N ASP A 154 -9.08 -19.47 -7.60
CA ASP A 154 -7.67 -19.88 -7.60
C ASP A 154 -6.78 -18.73 -7.11
N GLU A 155 -5.88 -18.99 -6.17
CA GLU A 155 -4.92 -18.02 -5.62
C GLU A 155 -4.10 -17.29 -6.68
N MET A 156 -3.85 -17.95 -7.80
CA MET A 156 -3.05 -17.42 -8.88
C MET A 156 -3.82 -16.40 -9.73
N CYS A 157 -5.14 -16.23 -9.53
CA CYS A 157 -5.91 -15.16 -10.15
C CYS A 157 -5.47 -13.77 -9.69
N LYS A 158 -4.74 -13.66 -8.56
CA LYS A 158 -4.12 -12.40 -8.12
C LYS A 158 -3.01 -11.90 -9.04
N ASN A 159 -2.41 -12.79 -9.83
CA ASN A 159 -1.33 -12.44 -10.73
C ASN A 159 -1.91 -11.70 -11.94
N LEU A 160 -1.62 -10.40 -12.05
CA LEU A 160 -2.14 -9.54 -13.11
C LEU A 160 -1.76 -10.03 -14.51
N SER A 161 -0.57 -10.65 -14.63
CA SER A 161 -0.02 -11.17 -15.88
C SER A 161 -0.36 -12.66 -16.13
N ARG A 162 -1.34 -13.21 -15.40
CA ARG A 162 -1.86 -14.56 -15.66
C ARG A 162 -2.46 -14.63 -17.07
N ASN A 163 -2.10 -15.70 -17.76
CA ASN A 163 -2.68 -16.07 -19.04
C ASN A 163 -3.59 -17.29 -18.86
N TYR A 164 -4.57 -17.39 -19.74
CA TYR A 164 -5.60 -18.42 -19.71
C TYR A 164 -5.69 -19.05 -21.09
N LEU A 165 -5.96 -20.34 -21.16
CA LEU A 165 -6.17 -21.01 -22.44
C LEU A 165 -7.50 -20.56 -23.07
N LEU A 166 -7.53 -20.31 -24.37
CA LEU A 166 -8.78 -20.21 -25.11
C LEU A 166 -9.59 -21.54 -24.97
N PRO A 167 -10.92 -21.49 -25.17
CA PRO A 167 -11.76 -22.68 -25.02
C PRO A 167 -11.22 -23.84 -25.84
N SER A 168 -10.98 -24.95 -25.15
CA SER A 168 -10.48 -26.17 -25.77
C SER A 168 -10.88 -27.36 -24.91
N ILE A 169 -10.88 -28.54 -25.52
CA ILE A 169 -11.23 -29.80 -24.86
C ILE A 169 -10.25 -30.90 -25.28
N SER A 170 -9.93 -31.79 -24.35
CA SER A 170 -9.11 -32.97 -24.64
C SER A 170 -9.84 -33.91 -25.61
N VAL A 171 -9.12 -34.53 -26.55
CA VAL A 171 -9.66 -35.63 -27.38
C VAL A 171 -10.20 -36.78 -26.53
N ASP A 172 -9.64 -36.98 -25.34
CA ASP A 172 -10.00 -38.06 -24.41
C ASP A 172 -11.06 -37.63 -23.37
N ALA A 173 -11.66 -36.45 -23.50
CA ALA A 173 -12.57 -35.91 -22.48
C ALA A 173 -13.81 -36.78 -22.23
N GLY A 174 -14.24 -37.56 -23.23
CA GLY A 174 -15.41 -38.44 -23.12
C GLY A 174 -16.76 -37.70 -22.90
N ILE A 175 -16.78 -36.38 -23.07
CA ILE A 175 -17.95 -35.49 -22.93
C ILE A 175 -17.83 -34.33 -23.93
N ALA A 176 -18.97 -33.76 -24.34
CA ALA A 176 -18.99 -32.58 -25.19
C ALA A 176 -18.51 -31.33 -24.43
N PRO A 177 -17.86 -30.36 -25.11
CA PRO A 177 -17.50 -29.09 -24.49
C PRO A 177 -18.75 -28.29 -24.13
N MET A 178 -18.63 -27.47 -23.09
CA MET A 178 -19.70 -26.61 -22.58
C MET A 178 -19.38 -25.15 -22.89
N PHE A 179 -20.41 -24.42 -23.35
CA PHE A 179 -20.37 -22.97 -23.49
C PHE A 179 -21.72 -22.38 -23.09
N LYS A 180 -21.67 -21.29 -22.33
CA LYS A 180 -22.85 -20.52 -21.91
C LYS A 180 -22.52 -19.03 -22.02
N HIS A 181 -23.45 -18.26 -22.59
CA HIS A 181 -23.42 -16.80 -22.53
C HIS A 181 -24.67 -16.33 -21.79
N SER A 182 -24.46 -15.64 -20.68
CA SER A 182 -25.52 -14.94 -19.95
C SER A 182 -25.48 -13.48 -20.35
N THR A 183 -26.61 -12.95 -20.79
CA THR A 183 -26.78 -11.51 -21.04
C THR A 183 -27.20 -10.80 -19.75
N GLY A 184 -26.72 -9.57 -19.54
CA GLY A 184 -27.03 -8.80 -18.34
C GLY A 184 -26.32 -7.46 -18.33
N LYS A 185 -26.23 -6.84 -17.15
CA LYS A 185 -25.43 -5.61 -16.99
C LYS A 185 -23.94 -5.95 -16.86
N SER A 186 -23.08 -4.99 -17.20
CA SER A 186 -21.65 -5.12 -16.92
C SER A 186 -21.38 -4.96 -15.42
N LEU A 187 -20.36 -5.64 -14.91
CA LEU A 187 -20.00 -5.65 -13.50
C LEU A 187 -19.17 -4.42 -13.14
N THR A 188 -19.57 -3.69 -12.11
CA THR A 188 -18.78 -2.60 -11.52
C THR A 188 -17.99 -3.06 -10.29
N ILE A 189 -17.02 -2.28 -9.83
CA ILE A 189 -16.31 -2.56 -8.56
C ILE A 189 -17.29 -2.57 -7.37
N ASN A 190 -18.28 -1.67 -7.35
CA ASN A 190 -19.27 -1.64 -6.27
C ASN A 190 -20.21 -2.85 -6.29
N ASP A 191 -20.49 -3.41 -7.47
CA ASP A 191 -21.26 -4.64 -7.58
C ASP A 191 -20.54 -5.83 -6.93
N ALA A 192 -19.21 -5.90 -6.98
CA ALA A 192 -18.44 -6.96 -6.30
C ALA A 192 -18.75 -7.01 -4.79
N LYS A 193 -18.82 -5.84 -4.14
CA LYS A 193 -19.19 -5.71 -2.72
C LYS A 193 -20.61 -6.20 -2.45
N ASN A 194 -21.53 -5.90 -3.35
CA ASN A 194 -22.92 -6.35 -3.24
C ASN A 194 -23.03 -7.87 -3.45
N ILE A 195 -22.25 -8.44 -4.36
CA ILE A 195 -22.18 -9.90 -4.58
C ILE A 195 -21.67 -10.59 -3.31
N ALA A 196 -20.55 -10.11 -2.75
CA ALA A 196 -19.97 -10.61 -1.50
C ALA A 196 -21.00 -10.63 -0.35
N LYS A 197 -21.78 -9.55 -0.23
CA LYS A 197 -22.80 -9.39 0.81
C LYS A 197 -24.01 -10.30 0.62
N ASN A 198 -24.49 -10.46 -0.61
CA ASN A 198 -25.75 -11.14 -0.90
C ASN A 198 -25.58 -12.66 -1.13
N PHE A 199 -24.39 -13.09 -1.52
CA PHE A 199 -24.08 -14.49 -1.81
C PHE A 199 -22.83 -14.96 -1.07
N PRO A 200 -22.72 -14.77 0.26
CA PRO A 200 -21.54 -15.21 0.99
C PRO A 200 -21.41 -16.74 0.89
N ARG A 201 -20.22 -17.22 0.56
CA ARG A 201 -19.91 -18.65 0.61
C ARG A 201 -19.62 -19.06 2.04
N GLU A 202 -19.98 -20.29 2.37
CA GLU A 202 -19.50 -20.92 3.59
C GLU A 202 -17.98 -21.15 3.47
N MET A 203 -17.25 -20.74 4.51
CA MET A 203 -15.80 -20.88 4.60
C MET A 203 -15.44 -21.34 5.99
N SER A 204 -14.46 -22.24 6.09
CA SER A 204 -13.80 -22.51 7.37
C SER A 204 -12.97 -21.31 7.81
N ASP A 205 -12.59 -21.24 9.08
CA ASP A 205 -11.74 -20.17 9.59
C ASP A 205 -10.37 -20.16 8.91
N ASP A 206 -9.80 -21.34 8.62
CA ASP A 206 -8.55 -21.49 7.87
C ASP A 206 -8.68 -20.95 6.43
N GLU A 207 -9.81 -21.20 5.76
CA GLU A 207 -10.07 -20.66 4.43
C GLU A 207 -10.24 -19.15 4.46
N ARG A 208 -10.90 -18.59 5.49
CA ARG A 208 -11.02 -17.15 5.66
C ARG A 208 -9.66 -16.49 5.89
N GLU A 209 -8.85 -17.05 6.78
CA GLU A 209 -7.49 -16.56 7.01
C GLU A 209 -6.65 -16.63 5.72
N PHE A 210 -6.78 -17.73 4.97
CA PHE A 210 -6.12 -17.86 3.67
C PHE A 210 -6.57 -16.80 2.68
N VAL A 211 -7.89 -16.57 2.53
CA VAL A 211 -8.44 -15.54 1.64
C VAL A 211 -7.97 -14.16 2.05
N ASP A 212 -8.00 -13.85 3.34
CA ASP A 212 -7.57 -12.56 3.89
C ASP A 212 -6.08 -12.31 3.71
N LYS A 213 -5.25 -13.36 3.80
CA LYS A 213 -3.81 -13.27 3.60
C LYS A 213 -3.41 -13.22 2.13
N THR A 214 -4.17 -13.90 1.27
CA THR A 214 -3.85 -14.09 -0.16
C THR A 214 -4.38 -12.95 -1.01
N PHE A 215 -5.62 -12.53 -0.74
CA PHE A 215 -6.35 -11.48 -1.47
C PHE A 215 -6.72 -10.31 -0.59
N GLY A 216 -7.00 -10.59 0.69
CA GLY A 216 -7.37 -9.57 1.65
C GLY A 216 -6.28 -8.53 1.74
N LYS A 217 -6.72 -7.34 2.17
CA LYS A 217 -5.98 -6.08 2.03
C LYS A 217 -4.50 -6.31 2.25
N VAL A 218 -3.79 -6.59 1.14
CA VAL A 218 -2.50 -5.98 0.93
C VAL A 218 -2.80 -4.54 1.28
N SER A 219 -2.10 -4.01 2.25
CA SER A 219 -2.02 -2.59 2.50
C SER A 219 -1.50 -1.94 1.21
N THR A 220 -2.33 -1.91 0.17
CA THR A 220 -2.40 -0.94 -0.92
C THR A 220 -3.08 0.32 -0.40
N THR A 221 -3.13 0.49 0.92
CA THR A 221 -2.73 1.78 1.44
C THR A 221 -1.26 2.07 1.03
N TYR A 222 -0.87 2.39 -0.21
CA TYR A 222 -1.32 3.53 -1.05
C TYR A 222 -2.58 4.23 -0.51
N VAL A 223 -2.53 4.66 0.76
CA VAL A 223 -3.16 5.93 1.03
C VAL A 223 -2.20 6.87 0.35
N GLU A 224 -2.50 7.22 -0.90
CA GLU A 224 -2.43 8.63 -1.26
C GLU A 224 -3.31 9.31 -0.21
N ASN A 225 -2.74 9.60 0.96
CA ASN A 225 -3.35 10.53 1.88
C ASN A 225 -3.27 11.82 1.11
N GLU A 226 -4.39 12.23 0.53
CA GLU A 226 -4.54 13.59 0.05
C GLU A 226 -4.27 14.47 1.27
N HIS A 227 -3.10 15.09 1.27
CA HIS A 227 -2.79 16.08 2.28
C HIS A 227 -3.78 17.23 2.07
N PHE A 228 -4.29 17.83 3.15
CA PHE A 228 -5.37 18.83 3.12
C PHE A 228 -5.07 20.10 2.27
N SER A 229 -3.87 20.22 1.70
CA SER A 229 -3.49 21.22 0.70
C SER A 229 -3.84 20.84 -0.75
N GLY A 230 -4.27 19.61 -1.03
CA GLY A 230 -4.43 19.04 -2.38
C GLY A 230 -3.13 18.46 -2.96
N ALA A 231 -2.05 18.40 -2.17
CA ALA A 231 -0.79 17.79 -2.57
C ALA A 231 -0.77 16.30 -2.21
N LYS A 232 -0.42 15.46 -3.19
CA LYS A 232 -0.28 14.01 -3.01
C LYS A 232 1.04 13.72 -2.30
N VAL A 233 0.97 13.17 -1.08
CA VAL A 233 2.17 12.78 -0.32
C VAL A 233 2.08 11.30 0.03
N ASN A 234 3.17 10.58 -0.19
CA ASN A 234 3.21 9.13 -0.03
C ASN A 234 3.23 8.79 1.48
N HIS A 235 2.51 7.74 1.89
CA HIS A 235 2.47 7.28 3.30
C HIS A 235 3.87 7.08 3.91
N TYR A 236 4.86 6.77 3.06
CA TYR A 236 6.25 6.55 3.43
C TYR A 236 7.11 7.81 3.55
N ASP A 237 6.61 8.99 3.18
CA ASP A 237 7.31 10.26 3.38
C ASP A 237 7.18 10.76 4.84
N ARG A 238 6.42 10.04 5.68
CA ARG A 238 6.09 10.43 7.06
C ARG A 238 6.82 9.67 8.16
N ILE A 239 7.86 8.88 7.85
CA ILE A 239 8.61 8.18 8.88
C ILE A 239 9.77 9.07 9.33
N GLY A 240 9.72 9.46 10.61
CA GLY A 240 10.60 10.45 11.23
C GLY A 240 12.08 10.17 11.05
N SER A 241 12.83 11.26 10.93
CA SER A 241 14.28 11.34 10.77
C SER A 241 15.09 10.86 12.00
N SER A 242 14.65 9.82 12.71
CA SER A 242 15.30 9.32 13.92
C SER A 242 15.10 7.81 14.11
N LYS A 243 15.49 7.01 13.11
CA LYS A 243 15.68 5.58 13.33
C LYS A 243 17.07 5.35 13.89
N ASP A 244 17.14 4.68 15.03
CA ASP A 244 18.41 4.25 15.59
C ASP A 244 18.95 3.06 14.79
N TYR A 245 20.16 3.23 14.27
CA TYR A 245 20.88 2.26 13.45
C TYR A 245 22.06 1.62 14.20
N ASP A 246 22.05 1.71 15.53
CA ASP A 246 22.93 0.89 16.36
C ASP A 246 22.59 -0.60 16.21
N TYR A 247 23.53 -1.44 16.62
CA TYR A 247 23.41 -2.88 16.43
C TYR A 247 22.21 -3.49 17.15
N GLU A 248 21.95 -3.10 18.39
CA GLU A 248 20.89 -3.73 19.20
C GLU A 248 19.51 -3.33 18.68
N SER A 249 19.34 -2.08 18.28
CA SER A 249 18.14 -1.58 17.60
C SER A 249 17.86 -2.33 16.29
N LEU A 250 18.91 -2.71 15.55
CA LEU A 250 18.76 -3.50 14.32
C LEU A 250 18.49 -4.99 14.60
N VAL A 251 19.07 -5.55 15.66
CA VAL A 251 18.77 -6.92 16.12
C VAL A 251 17.31 -7.06 16.49
N GLU A 252 16.78 -6.15 17.32
CA GLU A 252 15.38 -6.16 17.73
C GLU A 252 14.44 -6.06 16.52
N ARG A 253 14.72 -5.12 15.62
CA ARG A 253 13.90 -4.85 14.43
C ARG A 253 13.87 -6.01 13.44
N HIS A 254 14.98 -6.72 13.30
CA HIS A 254 15.13 -7.81 12.34
C HIS A 254 15.13 -9.20 12.98
N ALA A 255 14.66 -9.32 14.23
CA ALA A 255 14.62 -10.58 14.99
C ALA A 255 13.97 -11.73 14.22
N LYS A 256 12.92 -11.46 13.43
CA LYS A 256 12.29 -12.45 12.55
C LYS A 256 13.28 -13.02 11.51
N HIS A 257 14.01 -12.14 10.82
CA HIS A 257 14.97 -12.54 9.79
C HIS A 257 16.17 -13.27 10.40
N ILE A 258 16.59 -12.88 11.61
CA ILE A 258 17.65 -13.57 12.36
C ILE A 258 17.24 -15.01 12.69
N LYS A 259 16.00 -15.21 13.17
CA LYS A 259 15.47 -16.55 13.45
C LYS A 259 15.45 -17.44 12.20
N GLU A 260 15.12 -16.89 11.04
CA GLU A 260 15.16 -17.63 9.76
C GLU A 260 16.59 -17.99 9.34
N LEU A 261 17.56 -17.11 9.62
CA LEU A 261 18.98 -17.36 9.40
C LEU A 261 19.50 -18.48 10.29
N ASP A 262 19.16 -18.48 11.59
CA ASP A 262 19.55 -19.52 12.56
C ASP A 262 19.09 -20.92 12.12
N ILE A 263 17.90 -21.02 11.51
CA ILE A 263 17.28 -22.29 11.12
C ILE A 263 17.82 -22.81 9.78
N SER A 264 18.07 -21.92 8.81
CA SER A 264 18.23 -22.32 7.40
C SER A 264 19.57 -21.95 6.78
N ASP A 265 20.42 -21.19 7.48
CA ASP A 265 21.70 -20.65 7.00
C ASP A 265 21.60 -19.93 5.64
N LYS A 266 20.41 -19.42 5.28
CA LYS A 266 20.15 -18.72 4.02
C LYS A 266 20.59 -17.26 4.09
N ARG A 267 21.91 -17.02 4.13
CA ARG A 267 22.54 -15.69 4.21
C ARG A 267 22.02 -14.69 3.17
N HIS A 268 21.85 -15.14 1.93
CA HIS A 268 21.33 -14.30 0.85
C HIS A 268 19.86 -13.91 1.08
N ALA A 269 19.04 -14.84 1.58
CA ALA A 269 17.64 -14.55 1.92
C ALA A 269 17.54 -13.57 3.10
N PHE A 270 18.39 -13.74 4.12
CA PHE A 270 18.51 -12.81 5.24
C PHE A 270 18.87 -11.40 4.78
N ALA A 271 19.95 -11.25 4.00
CA ALA A 271 20.37 -9.94 3.47
C ALA A 271 19.26 -9.30 2.63
N ARG A 272 18.56 -10.09 1.82
CA ARG A 272 17.41 -9.62 1.02
C ARG A 272 16.22 -9.19 1.88
N GLY A 273 15.94 -9.91 2.97
CA GLY A 273 14.87 -9.57 3.92
C GLY A 273 15.14 -8.27 4.65
N VAL A 274 16.35 -8.10 5.19
CA VAL A 274 16.79 -6.88 5.90
C VAL A 274 16.76 -5.68 4.97
N THR A 275 17.35 -5.80 3.77
CA THR A 275 17.39 -4.71 2.78
C THR A 275 15.97 -4.28 2.37
N ALA A 276 15.08 -5.23 2.08
CA ALA A 276 13.69 -4.92 1.74
C ALA A 276 12.96 -4.19 2.88
N SER A 277 13.09 -4.69 4.11
CA SER A 277 12.48 -4.08 5.30
C SER A 277 12.97 -2.65 5.51
N GLU A 278 14.27 -2.40 5.41
CA GLU A 278 14.85 -1.06 5.60
C GLU A 278 14.45 -0.09 4.48
N ILE A 279 14.42 -0.52 3.22
CA ILE A 279 13.98 0.32 2.09
C ILE A 279 12.51 0.73 2.23
N LEU A 280 11.65 -0.24 2.56
CA LEU A 280 10.22 0.01 2.76
C LEU A 280 10.00 1.02 3.88
N ALA A 281 10.78 0.91 4.95
CA ALA A 281 10.57 1.67 6.17
C ALA A 281 11.34 3.00 6.21
N GLY A 282 12.48 3.15 5.53
CA GLY A 282 13.37 4.32 5.62
C GLY A 282 13.58 5.11 4.32
N GLY A 283 13.21 4.57 3.16
CA GLY A 283 13.32 5.28 1.89
C GLY A 283 14.75 5.82 1.61
N LYS A 284 14.89 7.10 1.26
CA LYS A 284 16.21 7.75 1.02
C LYS A 284 17.06 7.89 2.31
N GLN A 285 16.46 7.76 3.49
CA GLN A 285 17.11 8.06 4.78
C GLN A 285 17.75 6.83 5.45
N VAL A 286 17.76 5.68 4.78
CA VAL A 286 18.36 4.46 5.34
C VAL A 286 19.86 4.65 5.51
N ASP A 287 20.35 4.38 6.72
CA ASP A 287 21.79 4.35 7.02
C ASP A 287 22.40 3.04 6.53
N TRP A 288 22.66 2.99 5.22
CA TRP A 288 23.24 1.80 4.59
C TRP A 288 24.61 1.43 5.14
N TYR A 289 25.34 2.38 5.73
CA TYR A 289 26.63 2.08 6.32
C TYR A 289 26.47 1.14 7.51
N ASN A 290 25.57 1.48 8.42
CA ASN A 290 25.29 0.67 9.60
C ASN A 290 24.49 -0.60 9.26
N VAL A 291 23.55 -0.53 8.31
CA VAL A 291 22.78 -1.71 7.88
C VAL A 291 23.68 -2.77 7.24
N VAL A 292 24.65 -2.38 6.42
CA VAL A 292 25.60 -3.33 5.81
C VAL A 292 26.49 -3.96 6.89
N GLN A 293 27.02 -3.17 7.83
CA GLN A 293 27.79 -3.72 8.95
C GLN A 293 26.97 -4.68 9.81
N PHE A 294 25.69 -4.37 10.04
CA PHE A 294 24.76 -5.27 10.72
C PHE A 294 24.63 -6.60 9.98
N ILE A 295 24.40 -6.60 8.65
CA ILE A 295 24.28 -7.83 7.87
C ILE A 295 25.53 -8.71 8.01
N TYR A 296 26.72 -8.12 7.94
CA TYR A 296 27.98 -8.84 8.14
C TYR A 296 28.15 -9.38 9.56
N ARG A 297 27.90 -8.56 10.58
CA ARG A 297 28.05 -8.97 11.99
C ARG A 297 27.08 -10.09 12.33
N THR A 298 25.81 -9.94 11.96
CA THR A 298 24.76 -10.90 12.29
C THR A 298 24.95 -12.22 11.57
N THR A 299 25.36 -12.22 10.30
CA THR A 299 25.67 -13.49 9.60
C THR A 299 26.89 -14.21 10.17
N ARG A 300 27.85 -13.49 10.77
CA ARG A 300 28.93 -14.12 11.53
C ARG A 300 28.46 -14.71 12.86
N SER A 301 27.54 -14.04 13.57
CA SER A 301 27.08 -14.47 14.89
C SER A 301 26.02 -15.57 14.86
N HIS A 302 25.20 -15.61 13.81
CA HIS A 302 24.00 -16.46 13.70
C HIS A 302 24.05 -17.44 12.51
N GLY A 303 24.88 -17.18 11.50
CA GLY A 303 25.03 -18.06 10.35
C GLY A 303 26.00 -19.23 10.63
N SER A 304 25.81 -20.34 9.93
CA SER A 304 26.73 -21.48 9.99
C SER A 304 28.06 -21.19 9.25
N LYS A 305 28.03 -20.20 8.34
CA LYS A 305 29.19 -19.67 7.62
C LYS A 305 29.09 -18.15 7.55
N TRP A 306 30.23 -17.50 7.31
CA TRP A 306 30.28 -16.04 7.19
C TRP A 306 29.69 -15.57 5.86
N LEU A 307 29.33 -14.28 5.77
CA LEU A 307 28.83 -13.70 4.52
C LEU A 307 29.81 -13.89 3.36
N GLN A 308 31.12 -13.87 3.62
CA GLN A 308 32.20 -14.08 2.65
C GLN A 308 32.22 -15.48 2.00
N HIS A 309 31.52 -16.46 2.58
CA HIS A 309 31.33 -17.76 1.94
C HIS A 309 30.14 -17.71 0.98
N GLY A 310 30.36 -17.10 -0.20
CA GLY A 310 29.41 -16.99 -1.31
C GLY A 310 29.48 -15.63 -2.02
N ASN A 311 28.60 -15.40 -3.00
CA ASN A 311 28.58 -14.16 -3.81
C ASN A 311 27.77 -13.02 -3.17
N THR A 312 27.13 -13.27 -2.02
CA THR A 312 26.27 -12.29 -1.34
C THR A 312 26.99 -10.97 -1.01
N PRO A 313 28.27 -10.95 -0.56
CA PRO A 313 29.04 -9.73 -0.40
C PRO A 313 29.09 -8.88 -1.67
N ASP A 314 29.37 -9.50 -2.82
CA ASP A 314 29.49 -8.79 -4.09
C ASP A 314 28.12 -8.25 -4.54
N GLU A 315 27.08 -9.08 -4.39
CA GLU A 315 25.70 -8.79 -4.78
C GLU A 315 24.98 -7.77 -3.88
N LEU A 316 25.53 -7.39 -2.72
CA LEU A 316 24.85 -6.49 -1.77
C LEU A 316 24.44 -5.14 -2.40
N ASN A 317 25.28 -4.58 -3.28
CA ASN A 317 24.93 -3.34 -4.01
C ASN A 317 23.70 -3.56 -4.88
N ASP A 318 23.70 -4.63 -5.66
CA ASP A 318 22.60 -4.96 -6.56
C ASP A 318 21.33 -5.33 -5.79
N LEU A 319 21.44 -6.02 -4.65
CA LEU A 319 20.31 -6.31 -3.77
C LEU A 319 19.64 -5.03 -3.27
N ILE A 320 20.43 -4.05 -2.81
CA ILE A 320 19.93 -2.76 -2.33
C ILE A 320 19.29 -1.98 -3.47
N LEU A 321 20.00 -1.83 -4.60
CA LEU A 321 19.49 -1.08 -5.76
C LEU A 321 18.24 -1.72 -6.36
N ASN A 322 18.19 -3.05 -6.47
CA ASN A 322 17.01 -3.77 -6.91
C ASN A 322 15.86 -3.64 -5.90
N GLY A 323 16.17 -3.61 -4.60
CA GLY A 323 15.20 -3.27 -3.57
C GLY A 323 14.58 -1.89 -3.78
N TYR A 324 15.39 -0.86 -4.06
CA TYR A 324 14.88 0.49 -4.35
C TYR A 324 14.09 0.52 -5.66
N ARG A 325 14.55 -0.13 -6.73
CA ARG A 325 13.78 -0.24 -7.98
C ARG A 325 12.42 -0.91 -7.76
N LYS A 326 12.37 -1.91 -6.88
CA LYS A 326 11.14 -2.66 -6.57
C LYS A 326 10.18 -1.87 -5.67
N PHE A 327 10.68 -1.23 -4.61
CA PHE A 327 9.84 -0.69 -3.53
C PHE A 327 9.75 0.85 -3.52
N LYS A 328 10.70 1.55 -4.16
CA LYS A 328 10.90 3.01 -4.11
C LYS A 328 11.47 3.55 -5.43
N LYS A 329 10.91 3.14 -6.57
CA LYS A 329 11.45 3.48 -7.91
C LYS A 329 11.61 5.00 -8.11
N ASN A 330 10.66 5.78 -7.62
CA ASN A 330 10.67 7.25 -7.66
C ASN A 330 11.93 7.88 -7.04
N ILE A 331 12.56 7.23 -6.04
CA ILE A 331 13.78 7.71 -5.40
C ILE A 331 14.98 7.64 -6.36
N ILE A 332 15.10 6.57 -7.13
CA ILE A 332 16.15 6.37 -8.13
C ILE A 332 15.89 7.27 -9.35
N ASP A 333 14.65 7.28 -9.83
CA ASP A 333 14.29 8.04 -11.04
C ASP A 333 14.40 9.56 -10.84
N SER A 334 14.17 10.06 -9.61
CA SER A 334 14.26 11.49 -9.28
C SER A 334 15.67 11.99 -9.03
N ASP A 335 16.64 11.12 -8.77
CA ASP A 335 18.00 11.50 -8.38
C ASP A 335 19.02 10.48 -8.91
N PRO A 336 19.52 10.67 -10.14
CA PRO A 336 20.54 9.79 -10.71
C PRO A 336 21.82 9.71 -9.86
N SER A 337 22.12 10.75 -9.06
CA SER A 337 23.29 10.77 -8.18
C SER A 337 23.12 9.84 -6.97
N PHE A 338 21.89 9.49 -6.62
CA PHE A 338 21.56 8.59 -5.51
C PHE A 338 22.20 7.21 -5.69
N VAL A 339 22.19 6.66 -6.91
CA VAL A 339 22.80 5.35 -7.20
C VAL A 339 24.30 5.35 -6.93
N LEU A 340 24.99 6.42 -7.34
CA LEU A 340 26.43 6.59 -7.09
C LEU A 340 26.73 6.74 -5.60
N GLN A 341 25.89 7.48 -4.87
CA GLN A 341 26.03 7.66 -3.42
C GLN A 341 25.85 6.34 -2.67
N ILE A 342 24.81 5.56 -3.01
CA ILE A 342 24.57 4.24 -2.40
C ILE A 342 25.75 3.30 -2.64
N ASN A 343 26.22 3.19 -3.88
CA ASN A 343 27.37 2.33 -4.19
C ASN A 343 28.62 2.73 -3.39
N LYS A 344 28.88 4.04 -3.26
CA LYS A 344 30.00 4.55 -2.47
C LYS A 344 29.86 4.19 -0.98
N ILE A 345 28.68 4.41 -0.40
CA ILE A 345 28.41 4.14 1.02
C ILE A 345 28.52 2.65 1.31
N VAL A 346 27.90 1.81 0.47
CA VAL A 346 27.89 0.36 0.67
C VAL A 346 29.29 -0.23 0.48
N ASN A 347 30.08 0.23 -0.49
CA ASN A 347 31.46 -0.22 -0.65
C ASN A 347 32.32 0.16 0.56
N ALA A 348 32.21 1.39 1.06
CA ALA A 348 32.91 1.81 2.27
C ALA A 348 32.49 0.97 3.50
N ALA A 349 31.21 0.64 3.60
CA ALA A 349 30.67 -0.18 4.68
C ALA A 349 31.15 -1.65 4.60
N LYS A 350 31.26 -2.20 3.39
CA LYS A 350 31.85 -3.54 3.15
C LYS A 350 33.30 -3.57 3.61
N GLU A 351 34.13 -2.65 3.13
CA GLU A 351 35.54 -2.56 3.53
C GLU A 351 35.70 -2.44 5.05
N GLN A 352 34.85 -1.63 5.70
CA GLN A 352 34.85 -1.52 7.15
C GLN A 352 34.42 -2.83 7.82
N ALA A 353 33.35 -3.48 7.35
CA ALA A 353 32.87 -4.73 7.89
C ALA A 353 33.93 -5.85 7.79
N GLU A 354 34.70 -5.89 6.71
CA GLU A 354 35.80 -6.84 6.53
C GLU A 354 36.95 -6.61 7.50
N LYS A 355 37.35 -5.35 7.70
CA LYS A 355 38.32 -4.98 8.75
C LYS A 355 37.79 -5.38 10.13
N SER A 356 36.54 -5.04 10.43
CA SER A 356 35.88 -5.40 11.70
C SER A 356 35.73 -6.91 11.90
N MET A 357 35.60 -7.70 10.84
CA MET A 357 35.61 -9.16 10.93
C MET A 357 36.98 -9.68 11.39
N SER A 358 38.07 -9.17 10.82
CA SER A 358 39.43 -9.58 11.21
C SER A 358 39.82 -9.15 12.63
N SER A 359 39.41 -7.95 13.07
CA SER A 359 39.77 -7.41 14.38
C SER A 359 38.77 -7.74 15.50
N ASN A 360 37.58 -8.25 15.15
CA ASN A 360 36.42 -8.40 16.02
C ASN A 360 35.97 -7.09 16.70
N GLN A 361 36.34 -5.94 16.13
CA GLN A 361 35.95 -4.62 16.60
C GLN A 361 34.99 -3.99 15.60
N TRP A 362 33.70 -3.97 15.95
CA TRP A 362 32.65 -3.40 15.12
C TRP A 362 32.41 -1.93 15.44
N VAL A 363 32.39 -1.09 14.40
CA VAL A 363 32.20 0.36 14.55
C VAL A 363 30.91 0.75 13.85
N PHE A 364 29.80 0.66 14.60
CA PHE A 364 28.55 1.27 14.17
C PHE A 364 28.68 2.78 14.36
N ASN A 365 28.51 3.55 13.29
CA ASN A 365 28.52 4.99 13.40
C ASN A 365 27.35 5.39 14.30
N ALA A 366 27.60 6.22 15.32
CA ALA A 366 26.51 6.91 15.98
C ALA A 366 25.68 7.62 14.89
N PRO A 367 24.33 7.63 14.98
CA PRO A 367 23.50 8.36 14.03
C PRO A 367 24.10 9.75 13.90
N PRO A 368 24.19 10.34 12.69
CA PRO A 368 24.80 11.64 12.51
C PRO A 368 24.17 12.58 13.54
N LYS A 369 24.94 12.94 14.58
CA LYS A 369 24.50 13.95 15.55
C LYS A 369 24.14 15.13 14.69
N LYS A 370 22.86 15.54 14.73
CA LYS A 370 22.35 16.66 13.96
C LYS A 370 23.46 17.70 13.96
N LYS A 371 24.03 18.01 12.79
CA LYS A 371 24.79 19.25 12.65
C LYS A 371 23.81 20.28 13.13
N ASP A 372 24.13 20.88 14.26
CA ASP A 372 23.33 21.93 14.84
C ASP A 372 23.37 23.05 13.82
N THR A 373 22.37 23.10 12.93
CA THR A 373 22.19 24.16 11.93
C THR A 373 21.72 25.45 12.60
N ARG A 374 22.19 25.70 13.84
CA ARG A 374 21.96 26.92 14.61
C ARG A 374 22.86 28.09 14.19
N ASN A 375 23.64 27.95 13.13
CA ASN A 375 24.55 29.00 12.66
C ASN A 375 24.27 29.52 11.24
N ILE A 376 23.00 29.59 10.83
CA ILE A 376 22.60 30.56 9.80
C ILE A 376 21.44 31.36 10.40
N GLY A 377 21.66 32.67 10.54
CA GLY A 377 20.81 33.60 11.28
C GLY A 377 19.39 33.74 10.75
N GLU A 378 18.54 32.75 11.00
CA GLU A 378 17.09 32.97 10.97
C GLU A 378 16.65 33.56 12.30
N VAL A 379 16.15 34.79 12.22
CA VAL A 379 15.39 35.43 13.27
C VAL A 379 14.18 34.53 13.56
N PHE A 380 14.30 33.66 14.57
CA PHE A 380 13.23 32.80 15.02
C PHE A 380 12.05 33.66 15.45
N ASP A 381 11.02 33.72 14.62
CA ASP A 381 9.73 34.23 15.05
C ASP A 381 9.13 33.23 16.04
N LYS A 382 9.31 33.53 17.33
CA LYS A 382 8.85 32.71 18.47
C LYS A 382 7.34 32.51 18.48
N ASN A 383 6.60 33.23 17.62
CA ASN A 383 5.14 33.27 17.53
C ASN A 383 4.58 32.55 16.30
N ALA A 384 5.40 31.81 15.54
CA ALA A 384 4.92 31.11 14.34
C ALA A 384 3.95 29.96 14.70
N TYR A 385 2.67 30.12 14.31
CA TYR A 385 1.60 29.13 14.45
C TYR A 385 1.58 28.11 13.31
N THR A 386 2.72 27.43 13.08
CA THR A 386 2.73 26.28 12.19
C THR A 386 2.36 25.01 12.95
N TYR A 387 1.78 24.04 12.25
CA TYR A 387 1.34 22.78 12.87
C TYR A 387 2.50 22.07 13.57
N GLU A 388 3.66 21.97 12.91
CA GLU A 388 4.84 21.30 13.43
C GLU A 388 5.33 21.96 14.73
N LYS A 389 5.29 23.30 14.80
CA LYS A 389 5.63 24.05 16.01
C LYS A 389 4.60 23.87 17.11
N LEU A 390 3.32 23.75 16.81
CA LEU A 390 2.28 23.47 17.81
C LEU A 390 2.40 22.04 18.36
N VAL A 391 2.68 21.06 17.50
CA VAL A 391 2.93 19.67 17.93
C VAL A 391 4.14 19.58 18.87
N ASP A 392 5.25 20.22 18.52
CA ASP A 392 6.45 20.20 19.35
C ASP A 392 6.21 20.87 20.71
N ARG A 393 5.53 22.03 20.72
CA ARG A 393 5.20 22.79 21.93
C ARG A 393 4.23 22.08 22.87
N HIS A 394 3.26 21.37 22.32
CA HIS A 394 2.21 20.67 23.08
C HIS A 394 2.43 19.16 23.14
N LYS A 395 3.66 18.69 22.89
CA LYS A 395 4.00 17.27 22.89
C LYS A 395 3.60 16.57 24.20
N ASN A 396 3.80 17.22 25.35
CA ASN A 396 3.42 16.69 26.65
C ASN A 396 1.90 16.60 26.82
N ASN A 397 1.16 17.63 26.37
CA ASN A 397 -0.31 17.60 26.41
C ASN A 397 -0.85 16.50 25.49
N LEU A 398 -0.23 16.27 24.33
CA LEU A 398 -0.58 15.18 23.42
C LEU A 398 -0.29 13.80 24.05
N TYR A 399 0.81 13.64 24.77
CA TYR A 399 1.07 12.40 25.51
C TYR A 399 0.04 12.17 26.61
N LYS A 400 -0.31 13.21 27.36
CA LYS A 400 -1.33 13.15 28.41
C LYS A 400 -2.70 12.78 27.83
N LEU A 401 -3.10 13.42 26.72
CA LEU A 401 -4.30 13.07 25.96
C LEU A 401 -4.32 11.59 25.57
N HIS A 402 -3.18 11.06 25.10
CA HIS A 402 -3.08 9.65 24.71
C HIS A 402 -3.17 8.70 25.90
N ALA A 403 -2.63 9.08 27.06
CA ALA A 403 -2.59 8.25 28.26
C ALA A 403 -3.93 8.26 29.03
N GLU A 404 -4.52 9.44 29.20
CA GLU A 404 -5.67 9.66 30.09
C GLU A 404 -6.99 9.77 29.31
N GLY A 405 -6.92 10.18 28.05
CA GLY A 405 -8.11 10.31 27.18
C GLY A 405 -9.02 11.48 27.51
N ASP A 406 -8.61 12.38 28.41
CA ASP A 406 -9.35 13.58 28.76
C ASP A 406 -9.17 14.66 27.68
N LEU A 407 -10.15 14.75 26.81
CA LEU A 407 -10.16 15.70 25.69
C LEU A 407 -10.32 17.15 26.17
N PHE A 408 -11.01 17.35 27.29
CA PHE A 408 -11.35 18.68 27.80
C PHE A 408 -10.14 19.31 28.47
N ASP A 409 -9.48 18.56 29.35
CA ASP A 409 -8.21 18.95 29.97
C ASP A 409 -7.14 19.26 28.92
N PHE A 410 -7.08 18.47 27.83
CA PHE A 410 -6.17 18.75 26.73
C PHE A 410 -6.44 20.09 26.04
N VAL A 411 -7.71 20.39 25.69
CA VAL A 411 -8.07 21.65 25.02
C VAL A 411 -7.77 22.85 25.91
N ILE A 412 -8.07 22.75 27.21
CA ILE A 412 -7.76 23.80 28.19
C ILE A 412 -6.24 23.97 28.32
N SER A 413 -5.49 22.88 28.50
CA SER A 413 -4.04 22.91 28.65
C SER A 413 -3.34 23.54 27.44
N VAL A 414 -3.80 23.24 26.22
CA VAL A 414 -3.29 23.87 25.00
C VAL A 414 -3.61 25.36 24.97
N TYR A 415 -4.84 25.75 25.31
CA TYR A 415 -5.24 27.16 25.35
C TYR A 415 -4.45 27.96 26.38
N GLU A 416 -4.35 27.48 27.61
CA GLU A 416 -3.65 28.18 28.69
C GLU A 416 -2.16 28.31 28.39
N GLN A 417 -1.53 27.25 27.91
CA GLN A 417 -0.12 27.28 27.55
C GLN A 417 0.15 28.29 26.42
N GLU A 418 -0.75 28.41 25.45
CA GLU A 418 -0.58 29.38 24.36
C GLU A 418 -0.91 30.82 24.77
N LEU A 419 -1.88 31.01 25.65
CA LEU A 419 -2.22 32.31 26.22
C LEU A 419 -1.13 32.82 27.15
N ASP A 420 -0.58 31.98 28.02
CA ASP A 420 0.52 32.35 28.92
C ASP A 420 1.78 32.71 28.11
N ARG A 421 1.98 32.03 26.97
CA ARG A 421 3.12 32.26 26.09
C ARG A 421 3.00 33.55 25.27
N ASN A 422 1.84 33.83 24.67
CA ASN A 422 1.70 34.89 23.67
C ASN A 422 0.73 36.02 24.08
N GLY A 423 0.07 35.90 25.24
CA GLY A 423 -0.88 36.88 25.77
C GLY A 423 -2.00 37.18 24.78
N GLU A 424 -2.33 38.45 24.60
CA GLU A 424 -3.37 38.92 23.67
C GLU A 424 -3.03 38.67 22.19
N ARG A 425 -1.79 38.31 21.87
CA ARG A 425 -1.35 38.03 20.49
C ARG A 425 -1.60 36.58 20.07
N THR A 426 -2.20 35.76 20.93
CA THR A 426 -2.47 34.37 20.61
C THR A 426 -3.43 34.25 19.42
N ASP A 427 -3.03 33.52 18.38
CA ASP A 427 -3.93 33.16 17.28
C ASP A 427 -4.86 32.03 17.73
N LEU A 428 -5.91 32.44 18.43
CA LEU A 428 -6.90 31.55 18.99
C LEU A 428 -7.54 30.63 17.93
N ASN A 429 -7.67 31.07 16.67
CA ASN A 429 -8.26 30.27 15.61
C ASN A 429 -7.37 29.08 15.26
N THR A 430 -6.09 29.34 15.04
CA THR A 430 -5.11 28.31 14.69
C THR A 430 -4.88 27.34 15.85
N VAL A 431 -4.81 27.86 17.08
CA VAL A 431 -4.68 27.03 18.30
C VAL A 431 -5.91 26.14 18.51
N GLY A 432 -7.13 26.65 18.33
CA GLY A 432 -8.33 25.84 18.51
C GLY A 432 -8.53 24.81 17.40
N GLN A 433 -8.13 25.13 16.16
CA GLN A 433 -8.08 24.15 15.08
C GLN A 433 -7.09 23.01 15.38
N PHE A 434 -5.89 23.34 15.90
CA PHE A 434 -4.91 22.35 16.34
C PHE A 434 -5.45 21.45 17.47
N ALA A 435 -6.08 22.04 18.48
CA ALA A 435 -6.63 21.30 19.61
C ALA A 435 -7.72 20.32 19.15
N LEU A 436 -8.70 20.79 18.37
CA LEU A 436 -9.77 19.94 17.84
C LEU A 436 -9.22 18.83 16.93
N PHE A 437 -8.29 19.17 16.04
CA PHE A 437 -7.66 18.20 15.16
C PHE A 437 -6.97 17.07 15.94
N SER A 438 -6.34 17.40 17.06
CA SER A 438 -5.66 16.43 17.93
C SER A 438 -6.66 15.49 18.63
N CYS A 439 -7.76 16.03 19.17
CA CYS A 439 -8.83 15.23 19.77
C CYS A 439 -9.47 14.26 18.76
N LEU A 440 -9.75 14.72 17.54
CA LEU A 440 -10.33 13.88 16.49
C LEU A 440 -9.41 12.72 16.08
N ASN A 441 -8.10 12.98 15.96
CA ASN A 441 -7.14 11.91 15.68
C ASN A 441 -7.06 10.89 16.82
N TYR A 442 -7.16 11.34 18.07
CA TYR A 442 -7.22 10.44 19.22
C TYR A 442 -8.44 9.51 19.16
N ILE A 443 -9.63 10.05 18.89
CA ILE A 443 -10.88 9.28 18.77
C ILE A 443 -10.80 8.25 17.65
N LYS A 444 -10.35 8.68 16.46
CA LYS A 444 -10.19 7.79 15.31
C LYS A 444 -9.22 6.64 15.59
N LYS A 445 -8.13 6.89 16.32
CA LYS A 445 -7.15 5.85 16.67
C LYS A 445 -7.65 4.90 17.77
N THR A 446 -8.52 5.37 18.65
CA THR A 446 -9.05 4.58 19.77
C THR A 446 -10.36 3.87 19.44
N ASN A 447 -10.88 4.02 18.22
CA ASN A 447 -12.15 3.45 17.76
C ASN A 447 -13.36 3.84 18.61
N LYS A 448 -13.25 4.92 19.40
CA LYS A 448 -14.37 5.49 20.15
C LYS A 448 -15.38 6.08 19.16
N THR A 449 -16.67 5.91 19.44
CA THR A 449 -17.72 6.43 18.55
C THR A 449 -17.79 7.95 18.64
N ILE A 450 -18.19 8.60 17.53
CA ILE A 450 -18.49 10.04 17.54
C ILE A 450 -19.63 10.33 18.54
N ASP A 451 -20.52 9.37 18.78
CA ASP A 451 -21.60 9.50 19.74
C ASP A 451 -21.11 9.53 21.19
N GLU A 452 -20.09 8.74 21.56
CA GLU A 452 -19.37 8.83 22.85
C GLU A 452 -18.56 10.13 22.99
N PHE A 453 -18.08 10.69 21.88
CA PHE A 453 -17.47 12.03 21.85
C PHE A 453 -18.52 13.15 21.97
N SER A 454 -19.76 12.87 21.59
CA SER A 454 -20.83 13.88 21.49
C SER A 454 -21.59 14.13 22.80
N SER A 455 -21.51 13.26 23.81
CA SER A 455 -22.20 13.48 25.09
C SER A 455 -21.66 14.70 25.84
N ASP A 456 -20.34 14.92 25.78
CA ASP A 456 -19.70 16.00 26.55
C ASP A 456 -19.27 17.16 25.62
N PHE A 457 -18.64 16.83 24.49
CA PHE A 457 -18.14 17.83 23.54
C PHE A 457 -19.20 18.24 22.49
N GLY A 458 -20.10 17.31 22.13
CA GLY A 458 -21.23 17.58 21.25
C GLY A 458 -22.25 18.51 21.88
N VAL A 459 -22.48 18.40 23.20
CA VAL A 459 -23.30 19.36 23.98
C VAL A 459 -22.66 20.76 23.99
N MET A 460 -21.33 20.87 24.13
CA MET A 460 -20.61 22.14 23.99
C MET A 460 -20.76 22.75 22.59
N LEU A 461 -20.70 21.94 21.53
CA LEU A 461 -20.71 22.39 20.15
C LEU A 461 -22.12 22.71 19.61
N THR A 462 -23.15 21.97 20.04
CA THR A 462 -24.54 22.17 19.58
C THR A 462 -25.32 23.20 20.38
N LYS A 463 -25.05 23.39 21.69
CA LYS A 463 -25.81 24.35 22.51
C LYS A 463 -25.31 25.78 22.46
N GLY A 464 -24.17 26.04 21.82
CA GLY A 464 -23.75 27.36 21.35
C GLY A 464 -23.53 28.48 22.37
N LEU A 465 -24.10 28.50 23.59
CA LEU A 465 -24.12 29.72 24.40
C LEU A 465 -23.91 29.60 25.92
N ASP A 466 -24.20 28.48 26.59
CA ASP A 466 -23.99 28.35 28.05
C ASP A 466 -23.25 27.07 28.45
N ILE A 467 -21.93 27.13 28.35
CA ILE A 467 -21.04 26.18 29.03
C ILE A 467 -20.75 26.75 30.42
N ASP A 468 -21.15 26.03 31.45
CA ASP A 468 -20.68 26.25 32.82
C ASP A 468 -19.32 25.55 32.95
N PHE A 469 -18.26 26.34 33.13
CA PHE A 469 -16.90 25.81 33.29
C PHE A 469 -16.64 25.38 34.74
N GLY A 470 -17.61 25.54 35.65
CA GLY A 470 -17.48 25.23 37.07
C GLY A 470 -16.24 25.88 37.70
N ASP A 471 -15.63 25.19 38.66
CA ASP A 471 -14.39 25.62 39.32
C ASP A 471 -13.11 25.32 38.50
N GLN A 472 -13.24 24.75 37.30
CA GLN A 472 -12.10 24.29 36.50
C GLN A 472 -11.39 25.43 35.76
N VAL A 473 -12.04 26.59 35.62
CA VAL A 473 -11.45 27.78 34.99
C VAL A 473 -11.60 28.97 35.92
N PRO A 474 -10.53 29.73 36.21
CA PRO A 474 -10.63 30.95 36.99
C PRO A 474 -11.71 31.90 36.44
N VAL A 475 -12.56 32.45 37.31
CA VAL A 475 -13.74 33.26 36.93
C VAL A 475 -13.41 34.38 35.94
N ASN A 476 -12.23 34.99 36.07
CA ASN A 476 -11.75 36.06 35.18
C ASN A 476 -11.33 35.58 33.77
N LYS A 477 -11.07 34.28 33.56
CA LYS A 477 -10.69 33.68 32.27
C LYS A 477 -11.88 33.07 31.50
N VAL A 478 -13.03 32.87 32.17
CA VAL A 478 -14.24 32.27 31.59
C VAL A 478 -14.73 32.96 30.30
N PRO A 479 -14.77 34.30 30.17
CA PRO A 479 -15.22 34.96 28.94
C PRO A 479 -14.34 34.68 27.71
N LEU A 480 -13.01 34.62 27.91
CA LEU A 480 -12.06 34.36 26.84
C LEU A 480 -12.07 32.89 26.42
N MET A 481 -12.22 31.96 27.37
CA MET A 481 -12.40 30.54 27.08
C MET A 481 -13.70 30.28 26.30
N LYS A 482 -14.81 30.93 26.70
CA LYS A 482 -16.07 30.91 25.94
C LYS A 482 -15.85 31.38 24.50
N LYS A 483 -15.05 32.44 24.28
CA LYS A 483 -14.73 32.95 22.94
C LYS A 483 -13.88 31.98 22.12
N PHE A 484 -12.87 31.35 22.73
CA PHE A 484 -12.00 30.36 22.10
C PHE A 484 -12.77 29.11 21.64
N VAL A 485 -13.60 28.55 22.53
CA VAL A 485 -14.44 27.39 22.19
C VAL A 485 -15.45 27.74 21.09
N LYS A 486 -16.16 28.86 21.22
CA LYS A 486 -17.20 29.26 20.25
C LYS A 486 -16.66 29.63 18.87
N THR A 487 -15.45 30.18 18.79
CA THR A 487 -14.91 30.68 17.51
C THR A 487 -14.03 29.63 16.86
N SER A 488 -13.06 29.08 17.59
CA SER A 488 -11.98 28.29 17.00
C SER A 488 -12.34 26.82 16.85
N VAL A 489 -13.01 26.25 17.86
CA VAL A 489 -13.44 24.84 17.84
C VAL A 489 -14.66 24.69 16.91
N PHE A 490 -15.59 25.65 16.92
CA PHE A 490 -16.71 25.67 15.97
C PHE A 490 -16.24 25.80 14.51
N LEU A 491 -15.24 26.65 14.22
CA LEU A 491 -14.67 26.75 12.87
C LEU A 491 -14.02 25.41 12.45
N GLY A 492 -13.30 24.74 13.34
CA GLY A 492 -12.77 23.40 13.08
C GLY A 492 -13.86 22.35 12.83
N TYR A 493 -14.98 22.43 13.54
CA TYR A 493 -16.16 21.59 13.27
C TYR A 493 -16.77 21.90 11.90
N GLN A 494 -16.94 23.17 11.53
CA GLN A 494 -17.43 23.56 10.20
C GLN A 494 -16.49 23.07 9.07
N CYS A 495 -15.17 23.06 9.28
CA CYS A 495 -14.21 22.45 8.34
C CYS A 495 -14.41 20.93 8.21
N MET A 496 -14.92 20.25 9.25
CA MET A 496 -15.23 18.83 9.22
C MET A 496 -16.53 18.51 8.47
N VAL A 497 -17.59 19.30 8.65
CA VAL A 497 -18.91 19.00 8.07
C VAL A 497 -19.13 19.64 6.69
N GLY A 498 -18.39 20.69 6.34
CA GLY A 498 -18.69 21.50 5.16
C GLY A 498 -17.46 22.05 4.44
N ASN A 499 -16.71 21.20 3.74
CA ASN A 499 -15.78 21.52 2.63
C ASN A 499 -14.82 22.72 2.80
N LYS A 500 -14.60 23.26 4.01
CA LYS A 500 -13.67 24.35 4.29
C LYS A 500 -12.29 23.78 4.63
N LYS A 501 -11.24 24.44 4.11
CA LYS A 501 -9.85 24.05 4.38
C LYS A 501 -9.42 24.55 5.76
N TRP A 502 -8.64 23.73 6.46
CA TRP A 502 -7.94 24.11 7.69
C TRP A 502 -6.90 25.20 7.41
N ASP A 503 -6.77 26.19 8.30
CA ASP A 503 -5.85 27.34 8.15
C ASP A 503 -4.49 27.12 8.86
N LEU A 504 -4.11 25.86 9.05
CA LEU A 504 -2.84 25.47 9.65
C LEU A 504 -1.71 25.59 8.61
N LYS A 505 -0.95 26.69 8.66
CA LYS A 505 0.20 26.91 7.78
C LYS A 505 1.34 25.93 8.09
N ARG A 506 1.99 25.39 7.06
CA ARG A 506 3.28 24.70 7.19
C ARG A 506 4.41 25.67 6.92
N GLU A 507 5.56 25.44 7.55
CA GLU A 507 6.80 25.99 7.02
C GLU A 507 6.97 25.49 5.60
N LYS A 508 7.07 26.42 4.64
CA LYS A 508 7.48 26.04 3.29
C LYS A 508 8.87 25.46 3.41
N SER A 509 9.06 24.24 2.90
CA SER A 509 10.40 23.76 2.56
C SER A 509 11.11 24.88 1.78
N PRO A 510 12.37 25.23 2.10
CA PRO A 510 13.08 26.22 1.30
C PRO A 510 13.01 25.78 -0.17
N ASP A 511 12.35 26.61 -0.99
CA ASP A 511 12.29 26.41 -2.42
C ASP A 511 13.74 26.50 -2.93
N ASN A 512 14.33 25.37 -3.33
CA ASN A 512 15.53 25.34 -4.15
C ASN A 512 15.17 25.83 -5.56
N THR A 513 14.76 27.08 -5.67
CA THR A 513 14.78 27.81 -6.93
C THR A 513 16.19 28.37 -7.06
N PRO A 514 16.95 28.06 -8.11
CA PRO A 514 18.19 28.78 -8.36
C PRO A 514 17.80 30.23 -8.64
N SER A 515 18.25 31.13 -7.76
CA SER A 515 18.31 32.56 -8.06
C SER A 515 19.14 32.74 -9.33
N ARG A 516 18.55 33.37 -10.34
CA ARG A 516 19.29 33.89 -11.49
C ARG A 516 20.27 34.96 -11.08
#